data_AF-A0A6J4PRX4-F1
#
_entry.id   AF-A0A6J4PRX4-F1
#
_cell.length_a   1.000
_cell.length_b   1.000
_cell.length_c   1.000
_cell.angle_alpha   90.00
_cell.angle_beta   90.00
_cell.angle_gamma   90.00
#
_symmetry.space_group_name_H-M   'P 1'
#
loop_
_entity.id
_entity.type
_entity.pdbx_description
1 polymer ?
#
loop_
_entity_poly.entity_id
_entity_poly.type
_entity_poly.pdbx_seq_one_letter_code
_entity_poly.pdbx_strand_id
1 'polypeptide(L)'
;MDGNAVNEVGQCPVAHGGAQRTPLRRRANRDWWPSQLHLRVLHQHTALSNPMGPGFDYTAEFGKLDYDALKSDLRALMTESQDWWP
;
A
#
# COMPACT_ATOMS: atom_id res chain seq x y z
N MET A 1 30.31 0.43 18.09
CA MET A 1 29.97 0.67 19.50
C MET A 1 28.53 1.14 19.54
N ASP A 2 27.76 0.34 20.27
CA ASP A 2 26.41 0.56 20.82
C ASP A 2 25.26 0.67 19.82
N GLY A 3 24.79 -0.51 19.39
CA GLY A 3 23.52 -0.68 18.70
C GLY A 3 22.38 -0.30 19.62
N ASN A 4 21.87 0.92 19.44
CA ASN A 4 20.64 1.38 20.07
C ASN A 4 19.47 0.47 19.64
N ALA A 5 18.93 -0.29 20.58
CA ALA A 5 17.77 -1.16 20.40
C ALA A 5 16.50 -0.31 20.26
N VAL A 6 16.29 0.26 19.07
CA VAL A 6 15.03 0.92 18.72
C VAL A 6 13.97 -0.14 18.40
N ASN A 7 13.14 -0.42 19.41
CA ASN A 7 11.77 -0.95 19.37
C ASN A 7 11.53 -2.24 18.57
N GLU A 8 11.27 -3.32 19.30
CA GLU A 8 10.86 -4.65 18.84
C GLU A 8 9.46 -4.70 18.19
N VAL A 9 8.74 -3.57 18.11
CA VAL A 9 7.38 -3.51 17.56
C VAL A 9 7.43 -3.25 16.05
N GLY A 10 7.27 -4.30 15.25
CA GLY A 10 7.07 -4.20 13.79
C GLY A 10 8.18 -4.79 12.91
N GLN A 11 9.21 -5.43 13.48
CA GLN A 11 10.19 -6.17 12.70
C GLN A 11 9.72 -7.60 12.40
N CYS A 12 9.98 -8.07 11.16
CA CYS A 12 9.72 -9.46 10.79
C CYS A 12 10.69 -10.38 11.56
N PRO A 13 10.19 -11.30 12.40
CA PRO A 13 11.00 -12.08 13.35
C PRO A 13 11.85 -13.18 12.69
N VAL A 14 11.59 -13.51 11.41
CA VAL A 14 12.37 -14.52 10.66
C VAL A 14 13.32 -13.81 9.70
N ALA A 15 14.62 -14.13 9.82
CA ALA A 15 15.63 -13.62 8.90
C ALA A 15 15.68 -14.46 7.61
N HIS A 16 14.91 -14.11 6.59
CA HIS A 16 15.05 -14.73 5.26
C HIS A 16 16.42 -14.39 4.66
N GLY A 17 17.33 -15.36 4.67
CA GLY A 17 18.65 -15.34 4.03
C GLY A 17 18.58 -15.85 2.60
N GLY A 18 18.26 -14.97 1.65
CA GLY A 18 18.27 -15.26 0.22
C GLY A 18 18.49 -13.96 -0.55
N ALA A 19 19.34 -14.00 -1.58
CA ALA A 19 19.85 -12.86 -2.33
C ALA A 19 18.75 -11.84 -2.70
N GLN A 20 18.83 -10.68 -2.04
CA GLN A 20 17.88 -9.57 -2.14
C GLN A 20 18.02 -8.84 -3.48
N ARG A 21 17.09 -9.10 -4.40
CA ARG A 21 16.77 -8.16 -5.49
C ARG A 21 15.71 -7.12 -5.07
N THR A 22 15.42 -7.00 -3.78
CA THR A 22 14.47 -6.04 -3.20
C THR A 22 15.15 -5.18 -2.13
N PRO A 23 15.04 -3.84 -2.17
CA PRO A 23 15.72 -2.92 -1.25
C PRO A 23 15.12 -2.88 0.17
N LEU A 24 14.32 -3.88 0.56
CA LEU A 24 13.47 -3.80 1.76
C LEU A 24 14.19 -4.15 3.06
N ARG A 25 15.46 -4.61 3.02
CA ARG A 25 16.18 -5.11 4.20
C ARG A 25 17.64 -4.66 4.31
N ARG A 26 18.02 -3.57 3.66
CA ARG A 26 19.26 -2.85 3.97
C ARG A 26 18.95 -1.72 4.95
N ARG A 27 19.86 -1.47 5.90
CA ARG A 27 19.77 -0.30 6.78
C ARG A 27 19.62 0.95 5.91
N ALA A 28 18.54 1.69 6.12
CA ALA A 28 18.24 2.94 5.46
C ALA A 28 18.70 4.13 6.30
N ASN A 29 18.71 5.33 5.73
CA ASN A 29 19.12 6.55 6.45
C ASN A 29 18.32 6.80 7.73
N ARG A 30 17.03 6.43 7.75
CA ARG A 30 16.17 6.50 8.94
C ARG A 30 16.70 5.67 10.12
N ASP A 31 17.34 4.54 9.83
CA ASP A 31 17.85 3.64 10.87
C ASP A 31 19.09 4.22 11.55
N TRP A 32 19.84 5.08 10.84
CA TRP A 32 21.02 5.78 11.34
C TRP A 32 20.68 7.12 11.99
N TRP A 33 19.70 7.84 11.44
CA TRP A 33 19.24 9.14 11.92
C TRP A 33 17.74 9.13 12.18
N PRO A 34 17.29 8.54 13.31
CA PRO A 34 15.87 8.37 13.60
C PRO A 34 15.10 9.70 13.76
N SER A 35 15.80 10.78 14.16
CA SER A 35 15.22 12.13 14.32
C SER A 35 15.36 13.01 13.08
N GLN A 36 15.75 12.46 11.93
CA GLN A 36 15.87 13.22 10.68
C GLN A 36 14.49 13.64 10.14
N LEU A 37 14.38 14.84 9.59
CA LEU A 37 13.16 15.34 8.95
C LEU A 37 12.69 14.40 7.81
N HIS A 38 11.42 13.99 7.86
CA HIS A 38 10.86 13.02 6.94
C HIS A 38 10.23 13.67 5.70
N LEU A 39 11.03 13.81 4.63
CA LEU A 39 10.57 14.43 3.37
C LEU A 39 9.77 13.50 2.45
N ARG A 40 9.61 12.21 2.80
CA ARG A 40 8.92 11.26 1.90
C ARG A 40 7.44 11.58 1.70
N VAL A 41 6.85 12.31 2.64
CA VAL A 41 5.45 12.74 2.57
C VAL A 41 5.17 13.61 1.34
N LEU A 42 6.17 14.36 0.89
CA LEU A 42 6.02 15.32 -0.21
C LEU A 42 5.96 14.67 -1.59
N HIS A 43 6.29 13.38 -1.68
CA HIS A 43 6.21 12.61 -2.92
C HIS A 43 5.37 11.34 -2.75
N GLN A 44 4.45 11.33 -1.78
CA GLN A 44 3.40 10.32 -1.74
C GLN A 44 2.43 10.57 -2.92
N HIS A 45 1.98 9.50 -3.58
CA HIS A 45 1.00 9.56 -4.68
C HIS A 45 1.44 10.33 -5.93
N THR A 46 2.69 10.17 -6.36
CA THR A 46 3.13 10.72 -7.66
C THR A 46 2.36 10.10 -8.84
N ALA A 47 2.27 10.84 -9.95
CA ALA A 47 1.68 10.33 -11.19
C ALA A 47 2.41 9.10 -11.75
N LEU A 48 3.70 8.94 -11.46
CA LEU A 48 4.51 7.78 -11.88
C LEU A 48 4.02 6.46 -11.27
N SER A 49 3.39 6.53 -10.08
CA SER A 49 2.80 5.38 -9.40
C SER A 49 1.32 5.18 -9.71
N ASN A 50 0.69 6.09 -10.47
CA ASN A 50 -0.73 5.99 -10.80
C ASN A 50 -0.92 5.10 -12.05
N PRO A 51 -1.56 3.92 -11.92
CA PRO A 51 -1.78 3.03 -13.07
C PRO A 51 -2.85 3.54 -14.05
N MET A 52 -3.69 4.50 -13.64
CA MET A 52 -4.80 5.01 -14.47
C MET A 52 -4.35 6.01 -15.54
N GLY A 53 -3.10 6.47 -15.48
CA GLY A 53 -2.54 7.43 -16.43
C GLY A 53 -3.00 8.88 -16.22
N PRO A 54 -2.37 9.83 -16.93
CA PRO A 54 -2.55 11.27 -16.69
C PRO A 54 -3.90 11.84 -17.18
N GLY A 55 -4.60 11.14 -18.07
CA GLY A 55 -5.87 11.62 -18.65
C GLY A 55 -7.12 11.09 -17.96
N PHE A 56 -6.99 10.31 -16.89
CA PHE A 56 -8.13 9.69 -16.22
C PHE A 56 -8.83 10.69 -15.27
N ASP A 57 -10.13 10.91 -15.48
CA ASP A 57 -10.98 11.72 -14.63
C ASP A 57 -12.02 10.82 -13.93
N TYR A 58 -11.76 10.53 -12.65
CA TYR A 58 -12.65 9.70 -11.84
C TYR A 58 -14.07 10.28 -11.72
N THR A 59 -14.20 11.60 -11.60
CA THR A 59 -15.50 12.25 -11.44
C THR A 59 -16.33 12.13 -12.73
N ALA A 60 -15.70 12.32 -13.88
CA ALA A 60 -16.36 12.13 -15.17
C ALA A 60 -16.78 10.68 -15.42
N GLU A 61 -15.92 9.71 -15.12
CA GLU A 61 -16.24 8.28 -15.30
C GLU A 61 -17.29 7.80 -14.29
N PHE A 62 -17.21 8.24 -13.04
CA PHE A 62 -18.23 7.92 -12.03
C PHE A 62 -19.60 8.51 -12.39
N GLY A 63 -19.64 9.68 -13.02
CA GLY A 63 -20.90 10.28 -13.49
C GLY A 63 -21.61 9.47 -14.58
N LYS A 64 -20.89 8.60 -15.31
CA LYS A 64 -21.46 7.70 -16.33
C LYS A 64 -21.94 6.37 -15.77
N LEU A 65 -21.60 6.08 -14.52
CA LEU A 65 -21.87 4.80 -13.88
C LEU A 65 -23.37 4.64 -13.59
N ASP A 66 -23.93 3.47 -13.91
CA ASP A 66 -25.26 3.10 -13.45
C ASP A 66 -25.20 2.77 -11.94
N TYR A 67 -25.53 3.78 -11.14
CA TYR A 67 -25.45 3.69 -9.68
C TYR A 67 -26.48 2.73 -9.09
N ASP A 68 -27.66 2.59 -9.73
CA ASP A 68 -28.72 1.73 -9.23
C ASP A 68 -28.42 0.26 -9.54
N ALA A 69 -27.90 -0.03 -10.74
CA ALA A 69 -27.39 -1.36 -11.08
C ALA A 69 -26.27 -1.78 -10.13
N LEU A 70 -25.27 -0.91 -9.88
CA LEU A 70 -24.18 -1.21 -8.94
C LEU A 70 -24.70 -1.60 -7.55
N LYS A 71 -25.65 -0.84 -6.99
CA LYS A 71 -26.23 -1.16 -5.69
C LYS A 71 -27.04 -2.46 -5.72
N SER A 72 -27.69 -2.77 -6.85
CA SER A 72 -28.40 -4.04 -7.01
C SER A 72 -27.43 -5.21 -6.98
N ASP A 73 -26.36 -5.15 -7.76
CA ASP A 73 -25.33 -6.19 -7.85
C ASP A 73 -24.65 -6.41 -6.49
N LEU A 74 -24.38 -5.34 -5.74
CA LEU A 74 -23.86 -5.45 -4.38
C LEU A 74 -24.82 -6.17 -3.43
N ARG A 75 -26.14 -5.95 -3.54
CA ARG A 75 -27.13 -6.66 -2.71
C ARG A 75 -27.22 -8.13 -3.08
N ALA A 76 -27.12 -8.47 -4.37
CA ALA A 76 -27.08 -9.86 -4.80
C ALA A 76 -25.84 -10.56 -4.23
N LEU A 77 -24.66 -9.93 -4.37
CA LEU A 77 -23.38 -10.44 -3.86
C LEU A 77 -23.42 -10.76 -2.36
N MET A 78 -24.14 -9.98 -1.55
CA MET A 78 -24.27 -10.23 -0.10
C MET A 78 -24.93 -11.59 0.23
N THR A 79 -25.64 -12.19 -0.71
CA THR A 79 -26.30 -13.50 -0.55
C THR A 79 -25.68 -14.61 -1.39
N GLU A 80 -24.67 -14.29 -2.20
CA GLU A 80 -23.95 -15.23 -3.06
C GLU A 80 -22.64 -15.66 -2.38
N SER A 81 -22.77 -16.64 -1.48
CA SER A 81 -21.61 -17.23 -0.79
C SER A 81 -20.64 -17.86 -1.80
N GLN A 82 -19.35 -17.73 -1.51
CA GLN A 82 -18.28 -18.27 -2.35
C GLN A 82 -17.59 -19.41 -1.61
N ASP A 83 -17.37 -20.55 -2.26
CA ASP A 83 -16.83 -21.75 -1.59
C ASP A 83 -15.47 -21.54 -0.90
N TRP A 84 -14.68 -20.58 -1.39
CA TRP A 84 -13.38 -20.23 -0.82
C TRP A 84 -13.48 -19.32 0.42
N TRP A 85 -14.64 -18.68 0.64
CA TRP A 85 -14.97 -17.91 1.83
C TRP A 85 -16.48 -17.95 2.12
N PRO A 86 -16.97 -19.06 2.74
CA PRO A 86 -18.39 -19.27 2.95
C PRO A 86 -19.06 -18.27 3.89
#